data_AF-A0A7C2EWR6-F1
#
_entry.id   AF-A0A7C2EWR6-F1
#
_cell.length_a   1.000
_cell.length_b   1.000
_cell.length_c   1.000
_cell.angle_alpha   90.00
_cell.angle_beta   90.00
_cell.angle_gamma   90.00
#
_symmetry.space_group_name_H-M   'P 1'
#
loop_
_entity.id
_entity.type
_entity.pdbx_description
1 polymer ?
#
loop_
_entity_poly.entity_id
_entity_poly.type
_entity_poly.pdbx_seq_one_letter_code
_entity_poly.pdbx_strand_id
1 'polypeptide(L)' 'MDAKLREEIQTAVHALDEALGGLINFTITLRPTLRNEIMQICGHHIEKARQARDRLEALLQDPGI' A
#
# COMPACT_ATOMS: atom_id res chain seq x y z
N MET A 1 3.93 21.97 -5.34
CA MET A 1 3.09 21.25 -4.36
C MET A 1 3.21 21.97 -3.04
N ASP A 2 2.09 22.34 -2.43
CA ASP A 2 2.12 23.02 -1.12
C ASP A 2 2.51 22.04 0.02
N ALA A 3 3.02 22.59 1.12
CA ALA A 3 3.54 21.80 2.23
C ALA A 3 2.47 20.91 2.90
N LYS A 4 1.22 21.37 2.93
CA LYS A 4 0.12 20.64 3.54
C LYS A 4 -0.28 19.43 2.68
N LEU A 5 -0.40 19.62 1.37
CA LEU A 5 -0.65 18.52 0.44
C LEU A 5 0.48 17.49 0.47
N ARG A 6 1.74 17.93 0.59
CA ARG A 6 2.87 17.02 0.75
C ARG A 6 2.75 16.17 2.02
N GLU A 7 2.40 16.79 3.14
CA GLU A 7 2.19 16.10 4.43
C GLU A 7 1.00 15.12 4.39
N GLU A 8 -0.10 15.51 3.75
CA GLU A 8 -1.27 14.65 3.55
C GLU A 8 -0.92 13.43 2.69
N ILE A 9 -0.17 13.61 1.60
CA ILE A 9 0.28 12.51 0.74
C ILE A 9 1.27 11.60 1.49
N GLN A 10 2.20 12.15 2.27
CA GLN A 10 3.11 11.36 3.11
C GLN A 10 2.35 10.51 4.13
N THR A 11 1.34 11.09 4.78
CA THR A 11 0.46 10.37 5.72
C THR A 11 -0.29 9.24 5.01
N ALA A 12 -0.81 9.49 3.81
CA ALA A 12 -1.52 8.49 3.02
C ALA A 12 -0.60 7.33 2.57
N VAL A 13 0.63 7.62 2.14
CA VAL A 13 1.64 6.61 1.79
C VAL A 13 1.94 5.75 3.01
N HIS A 14 2.19 6.36 4.16
CA HIS A 14 2.51 5.64 5.40
C HIS A 14 1.36 4.72 5.84
N ALA A 15 0.12 5.21 5.82
CA ALA A 15 -1.05 4.41 6.15
C ALA A 15 -1.24 3.20 5.21
N LEU A 16 -0.96 3.38 3.91
CA LEU A 16 -1.00 2.27 2.94
C LEU A 16 0.10 1.24 3.23
N ASP A 17 1.31 1.67 3.56
CA ASP A 17 2.41 0.77 3.91
C ASP A 17 2.13 -0.04 5.18
N GLU A 18 1.64 0.61 6.23
CA GLU A 18 1.26 -0.08 7.47
C GLU A 18 0.15 -1.11 7.23
N ALA A 19 -0.89 -0.73 6.48
CA ALA A 19 -2.00 -1.62 6.16
C ALA A 19 -1.55 -2.82 5.32
N LEU A 20 -0.76 -2.58 4.25
CA LEU A 20 -0.24 -3.64 3.39
C LEU A 20 0.73 -4.56 4.15
N GLY A 21 1.62 -3.99 4.95
CA GLY A 21 2.54 -4.74 5.79
C GLY A 21 1.79 -5.62 6.81
N GLY A 22 0.79 -5.05 7.49
CA GLY A 22 -0.06 -5.79 8.43
C GLY A 22 -0.82 -6.94 7.76
N LEU A 23 -1.40 -6.71 6.58
CA LEU A 23 -2.10 -7.74 5.81
C LEU A 23 -1.15 -8.86 5.37
N ILE A 24 0.02 -8.53 4.81
CA ILE A 24 1.01 -9.54 4.38
C ILE A 24 1.48 -10.35 5.60
N ASN A 25 1.85 -9.69 6.69
CA ASN A 25 2.26 -10.36 7.92
C ASN A 25 1.18 -11.28 8.48
N PHE A 26 -0.09 -10.83 8.47
CA PHE A 26 -1.22 -11.67 8.84
C PHE A 26 -1.31 -12.92 7.95
N THR A 27 -1.22 -12.77 6.63
CA THR A 27 -1.31 -13.92 5.70
C THR A 27 -0.19 -14.96 5.90
N ILE A 28 0.98 -14.55 6.38
CA ILE A 28 2.09 -15.45 6.71
C ILE A 28 1.73 -16.38 7.88
N THR A 29 0.90 -15.94 8.81
CA THR A 29 0.45 -16.75 9.97
C THR A 29 -0.58 -17.82 9.61
N LEU A 30 -1.16 -17.75 8.41
CA LEU A 30 -2.23 -18.64 7.98
C LEU A 30 -1.70 -19.96 7.43
N ARG A 31 -2.54 -21.00 7.53
CA ARG A 31 -2.27 -22.28 6.86
C ARG A 31 -2.16 -22.06 5.34
N PRO A 32 -1.30 -22.82 4.63
CA PRO A 32 -1.02 -22.59 3.21
C PRO A 32 -2.28 -22.53 2.31
N THR A 33 -3.25 -23.42 2.54
CA THR A 33 -4.49 -23.45 1.74
C THR A 33 -5.30 -22.16 1.89
N LEU A 34 -5.55 -21.74 3.13
CA LEU A 34 -6.31 -20.52 3.42
C LEU A 34 -5.56 -19.26 2.97
N ARG A 35 -4.24 -19.25 3.12
CA ARG A 35 -3.39 -18.18 2.59
C ARG A 35 -3.55 -18.05 1.07
N ASN A 36 -3.52 -19.16 0.34
CA ASN A 36 -3.64 -19.16 -1.11
C ASN A 36 -5.02 -18.67 -1.55
N GLU A 37 -6.10 -19.11 -0.89
CA GLU A 37 -7.47 -18.64 -1.16
C GLU A 37 -7.60 -17.14 -0.93
N ILE A 38 -7.09 -16.63 0.20
CA ILE A 38 -7.07 -15.19 0.50
C ILE A 38 -6.25 -14.43 -0.53
N MET A 39 -5.06 -14.92 -0.91
CA MET A 39 -4.24 -14.27 -1.93
C MET A 39 -4.88 -14.31 -3.31
N GLN A 40 -5.66 -15.34 -3.63
CA GLN A 40 -6.39 -15.43 -4.90
C GLN A 40 -7.52 -14.40 -4.96
N ILE A 41 -8.22 -14.18 -3.84
CA ILE A 41 -9.33 -13.20 -3.75
C ILE A 41 -8.79 -11.77 -3.63
N CYS A 42 -7.84 -11.56 -2.73
CA CYS A 42 -7.36 -10.25 -2.33
C CYS A 42 -6.11 -9.79 -3.10
N GLY A 43 -5.42 -10.68 -3.81
CA GLY A 43 -4.13 -10.36 -4.46
C GLY A 43 -4.20 -9.18 -5.42
N HIS A 44 -5.27 -9.09 -6.21
CA HIS A 44 -5.50 -7.94 -7.10
C HIS A 44 -5.73 -6.63 -6.35
N HIS A 45 -6.37 -6.69 -5.18
CA HIS A 45 -6.61 -5.52 -4.33
C HIS A 45 -5.32 -5.06 -3.65
N ILE A 46 -4.51 -6.01 -3.16
CA ILE A 46 -3.18 -5.75 -2.59
C ILE A 46 -2.28 -5.11 -3.64
N GLU A 47 -2.26 -5.64 -4.86
CA GLU A 47 -1.45 -5.11 -5.96
C GLU A 47 -1.90 -3.70 -6.36
N LYS A 48 -3.22 -3.45 -6.48
CA LYS A 48 -3.76 -2.11 -6.73
C LYS A 48 -3.38 -1.10 -5.63
N ALA A 49 -3.45 -1.51 -4.37
CA ALA A 49 -3.06 -0.66 -3.25
C ALA A 49 -1.55 -0.35 -3.26
N ARG A 50 -0.72 -1.34 -3.58
CA ARG A 50 0.73 -1.15 -3.78
C ARG A 50 1.01 -0.16 -4.92
N GLN A 51 0.36 -0.31 -6.06
CA GLN A 51 0.49 0.63 -7.19
C GLN A 51 0.01 2.04 -6.84
N ALA A 52 -1.05 2.18 -6.04
CA ALA A 52 -1.53 3.48 -5.59
C ALA A 52 -0.51 4.16 -4.68
N ARG A 53 0.06 3.42 -3.72
CA ARG A 53 1.17 3.89 -2.88
C ARG A 53 2.35 4.36 -3.72
N ASP A 54 2.82 3.53 -4.66
CA ASP A 54 3.99 3.85 -5.50
C ASP A 54 3.78 5.12 -6.33
N ARG A 55 2.54 5.36 -6.81
CA ARG A 55 2.18 6.60 -7.49
C ARG A 55 2.20 7.82 -6.57
N LEU A 56 1.68 7.68 -5.35
CA LEU A 56 1.73 8.75 -4.34
C LEU A 56 3.17 9.07 -3.93
N GLU A 57 4.01 8.04 -3.79
CA GLU A 57 5.43 8.21 -3.51
C GLU A 57 6.17 8.90 -4.66
N ALA A 58 5.87 8.55 -5.91
CA ALA A 58 6.40 9.25 -7.08
C ALA A 58 6.01 10.73 -7.10
N LEU A 59 4.77 11.08 -6.72
CA LEU A 59 4.35 12.49 -6.59
C LEU A 59 5.12 13.25 -5.50
N LEU A 60 5.61 12.57 -4.47
CA LEU A 60 6.46 13.20 -3.44
C LEU A 60 7.90 13.41 -3.92
N GLN A 61 8.37 12.60 -4.87
CA GLN A 61 9.73 12.63 -5.41
C GLN A 61 9.88 13.56 -6.61
N ASP A 62 8.79 13.84 -7.35
CA ASP A 62 8.81 14.77 -8.49
C ASP A 62 8.58 16.22 -8.02
N PRO A 63 9.60 17.10 -8.07
CA PRO A 63 9.48 18.50 -7.66
C PRO A 63 8.76 19.38 -8.70
N GLY A 64 8.23 18.79 -9.79
CA GLY A 64 7.72 19.48 -10.98
C GLY A 64 6.24 19.90 -10.98
N ILE A 65 5.52 19.86 -9.85
CA ILE A 65 4.23 20.54 -9.62
C ILE A 65 4.35 21.31 -8.31
#